data_AF-A0A3B8UNC2-F1
#
_entry.id   AF-A0A3B8UNC2-F1
#
_cell.length_a   1.000
_cell.length_b   1.000
_cell.length_c   1.000
_cell.angle_alpha   90.00
_cell.angle_beta   90.00
_cell.angle_gamma   90.00
#
_symmetry.space_group_name_H-M   'P 1'
#
loop_
_entity.id
_entity.type
_entity.pdbx_description
1 polymer ?
#
loop_
_entity_poly.entity_id
_entity_poly.type
_entity_poly.pdbx_seq_one_letter_code
_entity_poly.pdbx_strand_id
1 'polypeptide(L)'
;VRPNTNMKTKWSDVPDDIKNTFERLGIPQAERKSLAGVGAQYDSELVYHNVREDVAKLGVVYTDMESALKGEYADMVRTHFMKLVKPSDHKFAALHGAVWSGGSFVYVPKGVSVEIPLQSYFRLNAPGAGQFEHTLIIVDEGADLHFIEGCSAPKYNVANLHAGCVELFVGKNAKLRYSTIENWSKNMYNLNTKRAIVEEGGTIEWVSGSFGSHVSYLYPMSILKGEGSRMEFTGITFAGKGQNLDTGAKVVHAAKNTSSYINTKSISKDGGISTFRSSVVVNKQAENAKAAVSCQSLMLDSISRSDTIPAMDIRTRKANVGHEAQIGSISDEAVFYLMSRGMTEEDARACIVSGFADNVSKELPLEYAIEMNNLIRLEMKGSIG
;
A
#
# COMPACT_ATOMS: atom_id res chain seq x y z
N VAL A 1 24.70 0.44 1.43
CA VAL A 1 25.55 1.64 1.19
C VAL A 1 24.82 2.78 1.86
N ARG A 2 25.39 3.43 2.88
CA ARG A 2 24.73 4.56 3.54
C ARG A 2 24.88 5.81 2.66
N PRO A 3 23.80 6.48 2.24
CA PRO A 3 23.89 7.83 1.72
C PRO A 3 24.60 8.71 2.75
N ASN A 4 25.55 9.55 2.32
CA ASN A 4 26.24 10.46 3.22
C ASN A 4 25.38 11.72 3.45
N THR A 5 24.16 11.55 3.98
CA THR A 5 23.19 12.64 4.18
C THR A 5 22.66 12.63 5.61
N ASN A 6 22.95 13.71 6.35
CA ASN A 6 22.39 13.93 7.69
C ASN A 6 20.91 14.34 7.58
N MET A 7 20.05 13.76 8.43
CA MET A 7 18.62 14.09 8.53
C MET A 7 18.40 15.61 8.66
N LYS A 8 17.50 16.17 7.86
CA LYS A 8 17.16 17.60 7.86
C LYS A 8 15.72 17.82 8.32
N THR A 9 15.52 18.78 9.21
CA THR A 9 14.19 19.15 9.74
C THR A 9 13.53 20.31 8.97
N LYS A 10 14.29 21.03 8.13
CA LYS A 10 13.78 22.13 7.30
C LYS A 10 13.91 21.81 5.83
N TRP A 11 12.84 22.06 5.07
CA TRP A 11 12.81 21.82 3.63
C TRP A 11 13.90 22.60 2.88
N SER A 12 14.23 23.82 3.34
CA SER A 12 15.32 24.64 2.78
C SER A 12 16.67 23.94 2.78
N ASP A 13 16.89 23.01 3.72
CA ASP A 13 18.18 22.40 3.99
C ASP A 13 18.34 21.04 3.30
N VAL A 14 17.28 20.57 2.62
CA VAL A 14 17.29 19.36 1.78
C VAL A 14 18.11 19.65 0.51
N PRO A 15 19.01 18.73 0.08
CA PRO A 15 19.76 18.87 -1.17
C PRO A 15 18.88 19.17 -2.40
N ASP A 16 19.37 20.02 -3.31
CA ASP A 16 18.56 20.54 -4.43
C ASP A 16 18.20 19.47 -5.47
N ASP A 17 19.03 18.43 -5.65
CA ASP A 17 18.73 17.27 -6.48
C ASP A 17 17.50 16.48 -5.96
N ILE A 18 17.38 16.40 -4.64
CA ILE A 18 16.23 15.82 -3.94
C ILE A 18 15.00 16.73 -4.14
N LYS A 19 15.10 18.03 -3.82
CA LYS A 19 14.00 19.01 -3.99
C LYS A 19 13.43 19.02 -5.41
N ASN A 20 14.29 19.11 -6.42
CA ASN A 20 13.89 19.14 -7.83
C ASN A 20 13.11 17.87 -8.24
N THR A 21 13.40 16.73 -7.62
CA THR A 21 12.63 15.52 -7.89
C THR A 21 11.27 15.55 -7.21
N PHE A 22 11.20 15.98 -5.95
CA PHE A 22 9.92 16.14 -5.24
C PHE A 22 9.00 17.14 -5.96
N GLU A 23 9.55 18.23 -6.48
CA GLU A 23 8.80 19.19 -7.31
C GLU A 23 8.21 18.54 -8.58
N ARG A 24 8.99 17.71 -9.29
CA ARG A 24 8.49 16.96 -10.47
C ARG A 24 7.41 15.95 -10.13
N LEU A 25 7.40 15.44 -8.91
CA LEU A 25 6.39 14.52 -8.38
C LEU A 25 5.17 15.27 -7.79
N GLY A 26 5.19 16.61 -7.74
CA GLY A 26 4.08 17.42 -7.22
C GLY A 26 3.92 17.42 -5.69
N ILE A 27 4.81 16.74 -4.96
CA ILE A 27 4.72 16.51 -3.51
C ILE A 27 4.77 17.82 -2.68
N PRO A 28 5.58 18.85 -3.03
CA PRO A 28 5.63 20.11 -2.27
C PRO A 28 4.33 20.94 -2.32
N GLN A 29 3.47 20.74 -3.32
CA GLN A 29 2.16 21.43 -3.38
C GLN A 29 1.12 20.75 -2.49
N ALA A 30 1.18 19.42 -2.36
CA ALA A 30 0.36 18.63 -1.43
C ALA A 30 0.73 18.93 0.04
N GLU A 31 2.04 19.05 0.32
CA GLU A 31 2.59 19.35 1.65
C GLU A 31 2.06 20.67 2.24
N ARG A 32 1.89 21.72 1.42
CA ARG A 32 1.46 23.05 1.89
C ARG A 32 -0.05 23.17 2.14
N LYS A 33 -0.88 22.25 1.61
CA LYS A 33 -2.34 22.38 1.65
C LYS A 33 -3.06 21.25 2.39
N SER A 34 -2.50 20.04 2.43
CA SER A 34 -3.31 18.84 2.69
C SER A 34 -2.69 17.81 3.67
N LEU A 35 -1.47 18.02 4.20
CA LEU A 35 -0.74 17.00 4.98
C LEU A 35 -0.29 17.47 6.38
N ALA A 36 -0.29 16.57 7.37
CA ALA A 36 0.03 16.84 8.78
C ALA A 36 1.49 16.52 9.14
N GLY A 37 2.19 15.85 8.24
CA GLY A 37 3.61 15.64 8.34
C GLY A 37 4.11 14.80 7.18
N VAL A 38 5.34 15.08 6.78
CA VAL A 38 6.01 14.37 5.68
C VAL A 38 7.33 13.81 6.22
N GLY A 39 7.45 12.49 6.13
CA GLY A 39 8.73 11.80 6.15
C GLY A 39 9.13 11.47 4.72
N ALA A 40 10.34 11.83 4.30
CA ALA A 40 10.89 11.37 3.02
C ALA A 40 12.09 10.47 3.31
N GLN A 41 12.06 9.25 2.80
CA GLN A 41 13.14 8.28 2.88
C GLN A 41 13.86 8.12 1.54
N TYR A 42 15.19 8.07 1.60
CA TYR A 42 16.07 7.91 0.47
C TYR A 42 17.03 6.75 0.76
N ASP A 43 17.03 5.72 -0.09
CA ASP A 43 17.83 4.50 0.10
C ASP A 43 17.66 3.85 1.50
N SER A 44 16.42 3.91 2.02
CA SER A 44 15.98 3.47 3.36
C SER A 44 16.34 4.40 4.54
N GLU A 45 16.96 5.57 4.32
CA GLU A 45 17.21 6.56 5.40
C GLU A 45 16.22 7.72 5.34
N LEU A 46 15.69 8.19 6.47
CA LEU A 46 14.81 9.36 6.53
C LEU A 46 15.64 10.65 6.31
N VAL A 47 15.47 11.28 5.15
CA VAL A 47 16.21 12.49 4.73
C VAL A 47 15.50 13.78 5.14
N TYR A 48 14.17 13.76 5.22
CA TYR A 48 13.36 14.90 5.67
C TYR A 48 12.25 14.43 6.60
N HIS A 49 12.06 15.19 7.67
CA HIS A 49 11.02 14.94 8.67
C HIS A 49 10.45 16.26 9.17
N ASN A 50 9.15 16.47 8.97
CA ASN A 50 8.41 17.58 9.56
C ASN A 50 7.04 17.08 9.99
N VAL A 51 6.82 16.93 11.31
CA VAL A 51 5.50 16.73 11.90
C VAL A 51 4.97 18.09 12.27
N ARG A 52 3.77 18.41 11.82
CA ARG A 52 3.13 19.69 12.12
C ARG A 52 2.96 19.83 13.64
N GLU A 53 3.29 21.00 14.18
CA GLU A 53 3.36 21.21 15.64
C GLU A 53 2.06 20.91 16.36
N ASP A 54 0.92 21.07 15.69
CA ASP A 54 -0.40 20.72 16.22
C ASP A 54 -0.59 19.21 16.41
N VAL A 55 -0.04 18.38 15.52
CA VAL A 55 -0.06 16.92 15.67
C VAL A 55 0.88 16.45 16.78
N ALA A 56 2.07 17.06 16.88
CA ALA A 56 3.00 16.77 17.98
C ALA A 56 2.42 17.15 19.36
N LYS A 57 1.63 18.23 19.43
CA LYS A 57 0.92 18.65 20.66
C LYS A 57 -0.13 17.66 21.14
N LEU A 58 -0.65 16.81 20.24
CA LEU A 58 -1.57 15.72 20.59
C LEU A 58 -0.83 14.48 21.14
N GLY A 59 0.50 14.54 21.25
CA GLY A 59 1.33 13.42 21.71
C GLY A 59 1.58 12.35 20.64
N VAL A 60 1.22 12.61 19.39
CA VAL A 60 1.51 11.72 18.26
C VAL A 60 3.01 11.70 18.02
N VAL A 61 3.56 10.49 17.90
CA VAL A 61 4.97 10.27 17.60
C VAL A 61 5.05 9.80 16.16
N TYR A 62 5.86 10.49 15.37
CA TYR A 62 6.31 10.03 14.08
C TYR A 62 7.81 10.33 14.01
N THR A 63 8.63 9.31 13.79
CA THR A 63 10.09 9.41 13.73
C THR A 63 10.68 8.23 12.97
N ASP A 64 11.99 8.21 12.74
CA ASP A 64 12.70 7.07 12.16
C ASP A 64 12.87 5.92 13.17
N MET A 65 13.05 4.70 12.66
CA MET A 65 13.19 3.50 13.50
C MET A 65 14.44 3.55 14.40
N GLU A 66 15.55 4.12 13.93
CA GLU A 66 16.79 4.23 14.71
C GLU A 66 16.63 5.15 15.92
N SER A 67 15.96 6.29 15.73
CA SER A 67 15.61 7.23 16.80
C SER A 67 14.65 6.59 17.79
N ALA A 68 13.60 5.89 17.31
CA ALA A 68 12.66 5.19 18.17
C ALA A 68 13.32 4.10 19.03
N LEU A 69 14.27 3.35 18.45
CA LEU A 69 15.01 2.28 19.15
C LEU A 69 15.98 2.77 20.22
N LYS A 70 16.47 4.01 20.12
CA LYS A 70 17.43 4.61 21.06
C LYS A 70 16.80 5.63 21.99
N GLY A 71 15.58 6.06 21.70
CA GLY A 71 14.85 7.09 22.43
C GLY A 71 13.88 6.52 23.47
N GLU A 72 12.89 7.35 23.81
CA GLU A 72 11.88 7.08 24.84
C GLU A 72 11.01 5.85 24.55
N TYR A 73 10.79 5.54 23.27
CA TYR A 73 9.90 4.45 22.83
C TYR A 73 10.62 3.11 22.61
N ALA A 74 11.89 2.99 23.02
CA ALA A 74 12.71 1.81 22.76
C ALA A 74 12.06 0.50 23.26
N ASP A 75 11.44 0.52 24.44
CA ASP A 75 10.77 -0.66 25.01
C ASP A 75 9.49 -1.05 24.23
N MET A 76 8.76 -0.05 23.73
CA MET A 76 7.61 -0.26 22.86
C MET A 76 8.07 -0.89 21.54
N VAL A 77 9.12 -0.37 20.91
CA VAL A 77 9.67 -0.96 19.68
C VAL A 77 10.14 -2.40 19.94
N ARG A 78 10.88 -2.66 21.03
CA ARG A 78 11.36 -4.02 21.36
C ARG A 78 10.25 -5.05 21.52
N THR A 79 9.09 -4.64 22.03
CA THR A 79 7.94 -5.52 22.26
C THR A 79 7.11 -5.78 21.00
N HIS A 80 7.29 -4.99 19.94
CA HIS A 80 6.47 -5.07 18.72
C HIS A 80 7.27 -5.46 17.47
N PHE A 81 8.52 -5.02 17.36
CA PHE A 81 9.38 -5.24 16.20
C PHE A 81 9.62 -6.73 15.92
N MET A 82 9.34 -7.13 14.68
CA MET A 82 9.40 -8.49 14.13
C MET A 82 8.62 -9.52 14.96
N LYS A 83 7.54 -9.10 15.62
CA LYS A 83 6.66 -9.99 16.41
C LYS A 83 5.44 -10.42 15.63
N LEU A 84 4.89 -9.49 14.86
CA LEU A 84 3.74 -9.73 14.00
C LEU A 84 4.20 -10.38 12.70
N VAL A 85 5.25 -9.86 12.05
CA VAL A 85 5.94 -10.50 10.92
C VAL A 85 7.22 -11.15 11.43
N LYS A 86 7.25 -12.48 11.50
CA LYS A 86 8.39 -13.19 12.08
C LYS A 86 9.43 -13.51 10.99
N PRO A 87 10.73 -13.52 11.32
CA PRO A 87 11.76 -13.96 10.38
C PRO A 87 11.54 -15.38 9.84
N SER A 88 10.82 -16.23 10.58
CA SER A 88 10.48 -17.59 10.17
C SER A 88 9.35 -17.69 9.15
N ASP A 89 8.66 -16.61 8.81
CA ASP A 89 7.46 -16.67 7.96
C ASP A 89 7.79 -17.07 6.52
N HIS A 90 8.89 -16.55 5.96
CA HIS A 90 9.45 -16.93 4.66
C HIS A 90 10.83 -16.29 4.45
N LYS A 91 11.53 -16.72 3.39
CA LYS A 91 12.90 -16.28 3.07
C LYS A 91 13.09 -14.75 3.00
N PHE A 92 12.10 -14.00 2.50
CA PHE A 92 12.20 -12.53 2.41
C PHE A 92 11.98 -11.84 3.76
N ALA A 93 11.10 -12.36 4.63
CA ALA A 93 10.98 -11.88 6.01
C ALA A 93 12.25 -12.21 6.83
N ALA A 94 12.85 -13.38 6.59
CA ALA A 94 14.15 -13.74 7.18
C ALA A 94 15.26 -12.79 6.75
N LEU A 95 15.37 -12.52 5.45
CA LEU A 95 16.33 -11.57 4.89
C LEU A 95 16.10 -10.18 5.48
N HIS A 96 14.87 -9.68 5.45
CA HIS A 96 14.50 -8.39 6.02
C HIS A 96 14.94 -8.29 7.48
N GLY A 97 14.55 -9.24 8.34
CA GLY A 97 14.91 -9.23 9.76
C GLY A 97 16.43 -9.25 10.02
N ALA A 98 17.23 -9.76 9.08
CA ALA A 98 18.68 -9.79 9.19
C ALA A 98 19.37 -8.49 8.72
N VAL A 99 18.81 -7.78 7.73
CA VAL A 99 19.50 -6.68 7.04
C VAL A 99 18.74 -5.36 7.02
N TRP A 100 17.58 -5.27 7.67
CA TRP A 100 16.76 -4.07 7.71
C TRP A 100 17.60 -2.82 8.06
N SER A 101 17.24 -1.70 7.45
CA SER A 101 17.87 -0.41 7.71
C SER A 101 16.83 0.68 7.52
N GLY A 102 16.72 1.57 8.52
CA GLY A 102 15.73 2.64 8.55
C GLY A 102 14.28 2.18 8.53
N GLY A 103 13.42 3.06 8.01
CA GLY A 103 11.97 2.94 8.11
C GLY A 103 11.35 3.95 9.07
N SER A 104 10.08 3.72 9.41
CA SER A 104 9.25 4.68 10.15
C SER A 104 8.66 4.05 11.40
N PHE A 105 8.71 4.78 12.51
CA PHE A 105 7.98 4.48 13.72
C PHE A 105 6.87 5.52 13.92
N VAL A 106 5.63 5.04 14.07
CA VAL A 106 4.47 5.89 14.37
C VAL A 106 3.72 5.35 15.58
N TYR A 107 3.44 6.22 16.54
CA TYR A 107 2.58 5.91 17.68
C TYR A 107 1.52 7.01 17.84
N VAL A 108 0.26 6.60 17.91
CA VAL A 108 -0.89 7.48 18.15
C VAL A 108 -1.49 7.14 19.51
N PRO A 109 -1.46 8.08 20.49
CA PRO A 109 -1.96 7.84 21.84
C PRO A 109 -3.47 7.61 21.90
N LYS A 110 -3.93 7.06 23.03
CA LYS A 110 -5.34 6.74 23.27
C LYS A 110 -6.27 7.92 23.01
N GLY A 111 -7.36 7.66 22.29
CA GLY A 111 -8.42 8.63 22.00
C GLY A 111 -8.00 9.78 21.07
N VAL A 112 -6.77 9.78 20.54
CA VAL A 112 -6.30 10.82 19.64
C VAL A 112 -6.76 10.50 18.21
N SER A 113 -7.43 11.46 17.58
CA SER A 113 -7.77 11.40 16.16
C SER A 113 -6.86 12.33 15.37
N VAL A 114 -6.13 11.78 14.41
CA VAL A 114 -5.24 12.55 13.53
C VAL A 114 -6.02 12.93 12.26
N GLU A 115 -6.61 14.13 12.26
CA GLU A 115 -7.52 14.57 11.18
C GLU A 115 -6.87 14.69 9.81
N ILE A 116 -5.57 14.98 9.78
CA ILE A 116 -4.82 15.17 8.54
C ILE A 116 -3.88 13.96 8.39
N PRO A 117 -3.80 13.31 7.20
CA PRO A 117 -2.98 12.13 7.05
C PRO A 117 -1.49 12.37 7.33
N LEU A 118 -0.84 11.38 7.94
CA LEU A 118 0.62 11.28 7.99
C LEU A 118 1.12 10.61 6.73
N GLN A 119 2.27 11.07 6.22
CA GLN A 119 2.85 10.52 5.00
C GLN A 119 4.30 10.12 5.17
N SER A 120 4.66 8.94 4.64
CA SER A 120 6.04 8.52 4.41
C SER A 120 6.26 8.27 2.91
N TYR A 121 7.30 8.87 2.35
CA TYR A 121 7.65 8.74 0.94
C TYR A 121 8.97 8.01 0.78
N PHE A 122 8.99 6.85 0.13
CA PHE A 122 10.17 6.03 -0.07
C PHE A 122 10.71 6.19 -1.48
N ARG A 123 12.01 6.46 -1.61
CA ARG A 123 12.71 6.55 -2.89
C ARG A 123 14.04 5.81 -2.89
N LEU A 124 14.19 4.86 -3.82
CA LEU A 124 15.44 4.14 -4.05
C LEU A 124 16.24 4.81 -5.17
N ASN A 125 17.50 5.17 -4.95
CA ASN A 125 18.38 5.75 -5.98
C ASN A 125 19.72 5.01 -6.17
N ALA A 126 20.10 4.12 -5.25
CA ALA A 126 21.31 3.33 -5.42
C ALA A 126 21.11 2.17 -6.41
N PRO A 127 21.87 2.09 -7.52
CA PRO A 127 21.76 1.00 -8.49
C PRO A 127 22.23 -0.33 -7.88
N GLY A 128 21.43 -1.39 -8.04
CA GLY A 128 21.72 -2.72 -7.50
C GLY A 128 21.56 -2.83 -5.99
N ALA A 129 20.98 -1.82 -5.32
CA ALA A 129 20.70 -1.85 -3.90
C ALA A 129 19.38 -2.58 -3.60
N GLY A 130 19.33 -3.21 -2.42
CA GLY A 130 18.10 -3.70 -1.82
C GLY A 130 17.57 -2.67 -0.82
N GLN A 131 16.27 -2.44 -0.83
CA GLN A 131 15.55 -1.62 0.14
C GLN A 131 14.87 -2.54 1.17
N PHE A 132 15.12 -2.29 2.45
CA PHE A 132 14.67 -3.11 3.57
C PHE A 132 14.18 -2.24 4.72
N GLU A 133 13.31 -1.28 4.42
CA GLU A 133 12.69 -0.41 5.41
C GLU A 133 11.71 -1.16 6.31
N HIS A 134 11.68 -0.78 7.58
CA HIS A 134 10.71 -1.33 8.53
C HIS A 134 9.74 -0.23 8.99
N THR A 135 8.46 -0.39 8.67
CA THR A 135 7.41 0.51 9.15
C THR A 135 6.67 -0.14 10.31
N LEU A 136 6.76 0.46 11.49
CA LEU A 136 6.05 0.03 12.70
C LEU A 136 5.06 1.11 13.11
N ILE A 137 3.77 0.79 13.05
CA ILE A 137 2.69 1.72 13.44
C ILE A 137 1.85 1.11 14.55
N ILE A 138 1.66 1.88 15.62
CA ILE A 138 0.85 1.50 16.78
C ILE A 138 -0.22 2.58 16.98
N VAL A 139 -1.48 2.20 16.80
CA VAL A 139 -2.64 3.07 17.01
C VAL A 139 -3.34 2.57 18.27
N ASP A 140 -3.22 3.32 19.38
CA ASP A 140 -3.73 2.90 20.68
C ASP A 140 -5.27 3.01 20.77
N GLU A 141 -5.83 2.57 21.89
CA GLU A 141 -7.26 2.47 22.14
C GLU A 141 -8.03 3.75 21.76
N GLY A 142 -9.06 3.58 20.92
CA GLY A 142 -9.94 4.67 20.47
C GLY A 142 -9.27 5.74 19.61
N ALA A 143 -8.03 5.52 19.15
CA ALA A 143 -7.32 6.45 18.30
C ALA A 143 -7.62 6.24 16.81
N ASP A 144 -7.43 7.27 16.00
CA ASP A 144 -7.68 7.27 14.55
C ASP A 144 -6.45 7.80 13.81
N LEU A 145 -5.99 7.06 12.80
CA LEU A 145 -4.89 7.44 11.94
C LEU A 145 -5.17 7.08 10.48
N HIS A 146 -4.97 8.06 9.59
CA HIS A 146 -4.71 7.80 8.18
C HIS A 146 -3.21 7.95 7.90
N PHE A 147 -2.57 6.86 7.49
CA PHE A 147 -1.17 6.83 7.07
C PHE A 147 -1.06 6.53 5.58
N ILE A 148 -0.24 7.32 4.88
CA ILE A 148 0.00 7.18 3.44
C ILE A 148 1.47 6.85 3.21
N GLU A 149 1.70 5.74 2.51
CA GLU A 149 3.00 5.30 2.03
C GLU A 149 3.05 5.49 0.51
N GLY A 150 3.91 6.40 0.06
CA GLY A 150 4.20 6.60 -1.37
C GLY A 150 5.56 6.02 -1.72
N CYS A 151 5.65 5.20 -2.76
CA CYS A 151 6.93 4.65 -3.23
C CYS A 151 7.15 5.00 -4.70
N SER A 152 8.27 5.66 -5.02
CA SER A 152 8.73 5.81 -6.41
C SER A 152 10.21 5.49 -6.55
N ALA A 153 10.57 4.89 -7.68
CA ALA A 153 11.98 4.68 -8.04
C ALA A 153 12.29 5.25 -9.44
N PRO A 154 13.45 5.90 -9.63
CA PRO A 154 13.98 6.18 -10.96
C PRO A 154 14.22 4.88 -11.75
N LYS A 155 14.26 5.01 -13.08
CA LYS A 155 14.68 3.91 -13.95
C LYS A 155 16.19 3.69 -13.82
N TYR A 156 16.58 2.48 -13.42
CA TYR A 156 17.97 2.02 -13.48
C TYR A 156 18.06 0.78 -14.39
N ASN A 157 19.20 0.54 -15.02
CA ASN A 157 19.43 -0.63 -15.89
C ASN A 157 19.87 -1.89 -15.11
N VAL A 158 19.69 -1.91 -13.78
CA VAL A 158 20.14 -3.01 -12.89
C VAL A 158 18.95 -3.48 -12.07
N ALA A 159 18.81 -4.80 -11.87
CA ALA A 159 17.75 -5.34 -11.02
C ALA A 159 17.87 -4.82 -9.58
N ASN A 160 16.77 -4.33 -9.03
CA ASN A 160 16.67 -3.84 -7.65
C ASN A 160 15.65 -4.69 -6.87
N LEU A 161 15.82 -4.78 -5.56
CA LEU A 161 14.92 -5.51 -4.68
C LEU A 161 14.35 -4.56 -3.63
N HIS A 162 13.03 -4.49 -3.52
CA HIS A 162 12.35 -3.90 -2.38
C HIS A 162 11.70 -5.04 -1.58
N ALA A 163 12.18 -5.24 -0.35
CA ALA A 163 11.65 -6.23 0.59
C ALA A 163 11.39 -5.54 1.94
N GLY A 164 10.53 -4.53 1.91
CA GLY A 164 10.08 -3.80 3.10
C GLY A 164 9.17 -4.64 4.00
N CYS A 165 9.12 -4.28 5.28
CA CYS A 165 8.26 -4.92 6.26
C CYS A 165 7.38 -3.86 6.94
N VAL A 166 6.08 -4.15 7.05
CA VAL A 166 5.11 -3.27 7.70
C VAL A 166 4.38 -4.05 8.79
N GLU A 167 4.50 -3.60 10.03
CA GLU A 167 3.79 -4.15 11.19
C GLU A 167 2.84 -3.09 11.76
N LEU A 168 1.54 -3.39 11.72
CA LEU A 168 0.49 -2.49 12.18
C LEU A 168 -0.24 -3.09 13.38
N PHE A 169 -0.32 -2.33 14.47
CA PHE A 169 -1.02 -2.70 15.69
C PHE A 169 -2.19 -1.74 15.89
N VAL A 170 -3.41 -2.25 15.72
CA VAL A 170 -4.65 -1.47 15.84
C VAL A 170 -5.33 -1.86 17.15
N GLY A 171 -5.32 -0.93 18.10
CA GLY A 171 -5.85 -1.09 19.45
C GLY A 171 -7.38 -1.21 19.50
N LYS A 172 -7.89 -1.34 20.72
CA LYS A 172 -9.34 -1.48 20.95
C LYS A 172 -10.09 -0.24 20.47
N ASN A 173 -11.15 -0.42 19.68
CA ASN A 173 -11.94 0.65 19.06
C ASN A 173 -11.11 1.66 18.24
N ALA A 174 -9.88 1.32 17.88
CA ALA A 174 -9.00 2.18 17.10
C ALA A 174 -9.26 2.01 15.60
N LYS A 175 -8.94 3.03 14.82
CA LYS A 175 -9.05 2.99 13.36
C LYS A 175 -7.71 3.32 12.73
N LEU A 176 -7.28 2.49 11.79
CA LEU A 176 -6.12 2.76 10.95
C LEU A 176 -6.51 2.61 9.49
N ARG A 177 -6.28 3.65 8.70
CA ARG A 177 -6.28 3.60 7.24
C ARG A 177 -4.85 3.63 6.74
N TYR A 178 -4.43 2.57 6.04
CA TYR A 178 -3.11 2.45 5.44
C TYR A 178 -3.22 2.50 3.93
N SER A 179 -2.86 3.63 3.34
CA SER A 179 -2.89 3.86 1.90
C SER A 179 -1.50 3.69 1.30
N THR A 180 -1.40 2.94 0.21
CA THR A 180 -0.15 2.66 -0.50
C THR A 180 -0.31 2.95 -1.97
N ILE A 181 0.62 3.73 -2.54
CA ILE A 181 0.72 3.89 -3.99
C ILE A 181 2.16 3.61 -4.37
N GLU A 182 2.33 2.48 -5.03
CA GLU A 182 3.61 1.96 -5.45
C GLU A 182 3.72 2.14 -6.97
N ASN A 183 4.70 2.93 -7.41
CA ASN A 183 5.07 3.08 -8.81
C ASN A 183 6.56 2.79 -8.99
N TRP A 184 6.88 1.51 -9.15
CA TRP A 184 8.25 1.06 -9.25
C TRP A 184 8.76 1.04 -10.69
N SER A 185 10.06 1.19 -10.89
CA SER A 185 10.68 0.95 -12.19
C SER A 185 10.53 -0.54 -12.60
N LYS A 186 10.40 -0.81 -13.91
CA LYS A 186 10.10 -2.15 -14.46
C LYS A 186 11.20 -3.21 -14.26
N ASN A 187 12.29 -2.85 -13.57
CA ASN A 187 13.42 -3.70 -13.15
C ASN A 187 13.40 -4.00 -11.63
N MET A 188 12.38 -3.55 -10.90
CA MET A 188 12.23 -3.77 -9.46
C MET A 188 11.55 -5.11 -9.15
N TYR A 189 12.05 -5.84 -8.16
CA TYR A 189 11.34 -6.92 -7.50
C TYR A 189 10.72 -6.38 -6.22
N ASN A 190 9.39 -6.34 -6.15
CA ASN A 190 8.65 -5.81 -5.01
C ASN A 190 8.09 -6.98 -4.19
N LEU A 191 8.79 -7.35 -3.13
CA LEU A 191 8.58 -8.58 -2.35
C LEU A 191 8.38 -8.24 -0.86
N ASN A 192 7.52 -7.25 -0.61
CA ASN A 192 7.27 -6.70 0.71
C ASN A 192 6.34 -7.60 1.55
N THR A 193 6.30 -7.36 2.86
CA THR A 193 5.44 -8.09 3.78
C THR A 193 4.74 -7.12 4.72
N LYS A 194 3.41 -7.03 4.59
CA LYS A 194 2.58 -6.13 5.41
C LYS A 194 1.61 -6.94 6.24
N ARG A 195 1.55 -6.68 7.55
CA ARG A 195 0.63 -7.37 8.46
C ARG A 195 0.06 -6.41 9.50
N ALA A 196 -1.24 -6.51 9.73
CA ALA A 196 -1.97 -5.84 10.79
C ALA A 196 -2.55 -6.85 11.78
N ILE A 197 -2.55 -6.49 13.06
CA ILE A 197 -3.34 -7.14 14.10
C ILE A 197 -4.34 -6.14 14.66
N VAL A 198 -5.60 -6.56 14.76
CA VAL A 198 -6.73 -5.68 15.09
C VAL A 198 -7.44 -6.21 16.33
N GLU A 199 -7.44 -5.39 17.38
CA GLU A 199 -8.07 -5.69 18.66
C GLU A 199 -9.58 -5.35 18.64
N GLU A 200 -10.25 -5.53 19.78
CA GLU A 200 -11.72 -5.48 19.91
C GLU A 200 -12.30 -4.17 19.35
N GLY A 201 -13.30 -4.26 18.47
CA GLY A 201 -13.93 -3.10 17.84
C GLY A 201 -13.03 -2.27 16.91
N GLY A 202 -11.75 -2.64 16.74
CA GLY A 202 -10.81 -1.93 15.89
C GLY A 202 -11.07 -2.15 14.40
N THR A 203 -10.60 -1.23 13.56
CA THR A 203 -10.77 -1.27 12.10
C THR A 203 -9.46 -0.99 11.38
N ILE A 204 -9.11 -1.83 10.40
CA ILE A 204 -8.02 -1.59 9.44
C ILE A 204 -8.58 -1.43 8.03
N GLU A 205 -8.28 -0.32 7.38
CA GLU A 205 -8.61 -0.04 5.99
C GLU A 205 -7.32 -0.03 5.16
N TRP A 206 -7.16 -0.98 4.24
CA TRP A 206 -6.07 -1.00 3.29
C TRP A 206 -6.52 -0.38 1.98
N VAL A 207 -5.79 0.63 1.50
CA VAL A 207 -5.97 1.17 0.15
C VAL A 207 -4.68 0.95 -0.62
N SER A 208 -4.73 0.31 -1.78
CA SER A 208 -3.52 -0.07 -2.52
C SER A 208 -3.60 0.24 -4.01
N GLY A 209 -2.60 0.94 -4.54
CA GLY A 209 -2.34 1.10 -5.97
C GLY A 209 -1.00 0.50 -6.33
N SER A 210 -1.00 -0.58 -7.10
CA SER A 210 0.21 -1.29 -7.52
C SER A 210 0.48 -1.06 -9.01
N PHE A 211 1.52 -0.27 -9.30
CA PHE A 211 1.97 0.07 -10.65
C PHE A 211 3.47 -0.21 -10.80
N GLY A 212 3.89 -0.55 -12.02
CA GLY A 212 5.31 -0.81 -12.28
C GLY A 212 5.82 -2.10 -11.64
N SER A 213 7.14 -2.18 -11.39
CA SER A 213 7.90 -3.39 -11.00
C SER A 213 7.98 -4.47 -12.10
N HIS A 214 9.03 -5.30 -12.05
CA HIS A 214 9.13 -6.50 -12.88
C HIS A 214 8.26 -7.62 -12.33
N VAL A 215 8.42 -7.89 -11.03
CA VAL A 215 7.67 -8.89 -10.28
C VAL A 215 7.22 -8.28 -8.97
N SER A 216 5.94 -8.46 -8.62
CA SER A 216 5.39 -8.08 -7.32
C SER A 216 4.75 -9.28 -6.63
N TYR A 217 5.05 -9.47 -5.34
CA TYR A 217 4.36 -10.34 -4.40
C TYR A 217 3.93 -9.52 -3.18
N LEU A 218 2.69 -9.03 -3.21
CA LEU A 218 2.15 -8.12 -2.19
C LEU A 218 0.81 -8.65 -1.67
N TYR A 219 0.81 -9.07 -0.40
CA TYR A 219 -0.36 -9.67 0.25
C TYR A 219 -0.60 -9.11 1.66
N PRO A 220 -1.06 -7.84 1.82
CA PRO A 220 -1.40 -7.31 3.12
C PRO A 220 -2.33 -8.24 3.88
N MET A 221 -1.95 -8.54 5.12
CA MET A 221 -2.65 -9.51 5.96
C MET A 221 -3.23 -8.85 7.19
N SER A 222 -4.53 -9.02 7.43
CA SER A 222 -5.17 -8.60 8.68
C SER A 222 -5.53 -9.79 9.55
N ILE A 223 -5.11 -9.75 10.82
CA ILE A 223 -5.56 -10.67 11.86
C ILE A 223 -6.62 -9.95 12.70
N LEU A 224 -7.88 -10.31 12.49
CA LEU A 224 -9.03 -9.81 13.24
C LEU A 224 -9.11 -10.56 14.58
N LYS A 225 -8.29 -10.13 15.53
CA LYS A 225 -8.03 -10.80 16.81
C LYS A 225 -9.12 -10.51 17.83
N GLY A 226 -9.62 -9.28 17.87
CA GLY A 226 -10.65 -8.87 18.82
C GLY A 226 -12.07 -9.06 18.31
N GLU A 227 -13.02 -9.22 19.23
CA GLU A 227 -14.44 -9.28 18.89
C GLU A 227 -14.89 -7.98 18.19
N GLY A 228 -15.72 -8.10 17.14
CA GLY A 228 -16.22 -6.94 16.41
C GLY A 228 -15.19 -6.23 15.53
N SER A 229 -13.94 -6.72 15.47
CA SER A 229 -12.89 -6.11 14.64
C SER A 229 -13.16 -6.27 13.15
N ARG A 230 -12.69 -5.28 12.37
CA ARG A 230 -13.03 -5.13 10.95
C ARG A 230 -11.81 -4.93 10.07
N MET A 231 -11.92 -5.42 8.83
CA MET A 231 -10.96 -5.13 7.78
C MET A 231 -11.69 -4.72 6.49
N GLU A 232 -11.19 -3.68 5.86
CA GLU A 232 -11.53 -3.35 4.47
C GLU A 232 -10.24 -3.33 3.64
N PHE A 233 -10.32 -3.84 2.42
CA PHE A 233 -9.24 -3.77 1.44
C PHE A 233 -9.81 -3.28 0.12
N THR A 234 -9.28 -2.17 -0.38
CA THR A 234 -9.59 -1.63 -1.71
C THR A 234 -8.31 -1.50 -2.50
N GLY A 235 -8.20 -2.20 -3.64
CA GLY A 235 -6.94 -2.23 -4.38
C GLY A 235 -7.08 -2.17 -5.90
N ILE A 236 -6.11 -1.57 -6.58
CA ILE A 236 -5.92 -1.65 -8.02
C ILE A 236 -4.52 -2.14 -8.38
N THR A 237 -4.42 -2.98 -9.41
CA THR A 237 -3.13 -3.44 -9.97
C THR A 237 -3.11 -3.23 -11.48
N PHE A 238 -2.01 -2.68 -12.01
CA PHE A 238 -1.80 -2.53 -13.45
C PHE A 238 -0.54 -3.27 -13.90
N ALA A 239 -0.68 -4.30 -14.72
CA ALA A 239 0.43 -5.08 -15.27
C ALA A 239 0.59 -4.82 -16.78
N GLY A 240 1.72 -4.24 -17.17
CA GLY A 240 2.09 -4.01 -18.56
C GLY A 240 3.12 -5.02 -19.08
N LYS A 241 3.70 -4.71 -20.25
CA LYS A 241 4.72 -5.53 -20.93
C LYS A 241 5.85 -6.00 -20.01
N GLY A 242 6.04 -7.32 -19.95
CA GLY A 242 7.13 -7.96 -19.21
C GLY A 242 7.00 -7.91 -17.69
N GLN A 243 5.80 -7.59 -17.17
CA GLN A 243 5.52 -7.53 -15.73
C GLN A 243 4.68 -8.73 -15.29
N ASN A 244 4.95 -9.22 -14.08
CA ASN A 244 4.17 -10.26 -13.42
C ASN A 244 3.83 -9.84 -11.98
N LEU A 245 2.62 -9.34 -11.79
CA LEU A 245 2.17 -8.77 -10.51
C LEU A 245 1.17 -9.72 -9.87
N ASP A 246 1.61 -10.47 -8.86
CA ASP A 246 0.75 -11.31 -8.01
C ASP A 246 0.48 -10.55 -6.71
N THR A 247 -0.67 -9.89 -6.67
CA THR A 247 -1.13 -9.04 -5.57
C THR A 247 -2.34 -9.66 -4.90
N GLY A 248 -2.67 -9.22 -3.70
CA GLY A 248 -3.77 -9.84 -2.98
C GLY A 248 -4.03 -9.29 -1.60
N ALA A 249 -4.92 -9.96 -0.89
CA ALA A 249 -5.23 -9.65 0.50
C ALA A 249 -5.48 -10.93 1.29
N LYS A 250 -5.06 -10.92 2.56
CA LYS A 250 -5.28 -12.02 3.49
C LYS A 250 -6.05 -11.52 4.70
N VAL A 251 -7.02 -12.29 5.17
CA VAL A 251 -7.74 -12.02 6.41
C VAL A 251 -7.90 -13.29 7.24
N VAL A 252 -7.65 -13.16 8.54
CA VAL A 252 -7.90 -14.21 9.53
C VAL A 252 -8.92 -13.69 10.54
N HIS A 253 -10.12 -14.25 10.50
CA HIS A 253 -11.14 -14.02 11.51
C HIS A 253 -10.85 -14.92 12.71
N ALA A 254 -10.30 -14.34 13.78
CA ALA A 254 -9.89 -15.06 14.99
C ALA A 254 -10.84 -14.88 16.18
N ALA A 255 -11.78 -13.93 16.11
CA ALA A 255 -12.80 -13.67 17.12
C ALA A 255 -14.22 -13.54 16.53
N LYS A 256 -15.21 -13.51 17.43
CA LYS A 256 -16.63 -13.40 17.10
C LYS A 256 -16.98 -12.06 16.46
N ASN A 257 -18.07 -12.03 15.71
CA ASN A 257 -18.66 -10.81 15.16
C ASN A 257 -17.69 -9.97 14.30
N THR A 258 -16.65 -10.59 13.75
CA THR A 258 -15.66 -9.93 12.90
C THR A 258 -16.16 -9.77 11.47
N SER A 259 -15.78 -8.71 10.77
CA SER A 259 -16.21 -8.46 9.39
C SER A 259 -15.06 -8.09 8.46
N SER A 260 -15.06 -8.60 7.23
CA SER A 260 -14.10 -8.20 6.21
C SER A 260 -14.73 -7.94 4.85
N TYR A 261 -14.24 -6.91 4.15
CA TYR A 261 -14.59 -6.65 2.76
C TYR A 261 -13.33 -6.46 1.91
N ILE A 262 -13.20 -7.23 0.84
CA ILE A 262 -12.07 -7.15 -0.10
C ILE A 262 -12.65 -6.78 -1.47
N ASN A 263 -12.27 -5.62 -1.97
CA ASN A 263 -12.64 -5.09 -3.28
C ASN A 263 -11.38 -4.83 -4.09
N THR A 264 -11.24 -5.49 -5.23
CA THR A 264 -10.04 -5.36 -6.05
C THR A 264 -10.35 -5.19 -7.53
N LYS A 265 -9.48 -4.45 -8.18
CA LYS A 265 -9.48 -4.23 -9.62
C LYS A 265 -8.11 -4.57 -10.18
N SER A 266 -8.06 -5.26 -11.31
CA SER A 266 -6.82 -5.48 -12.05
C SER A 266 -6.95 -5.10 -13.51
N ILE A 267 -5.87 -4.59 -14.08
CA ILE A 267 -5.76 -4.22 -15.49
C ILE A 267 -4.51 -4.89 -16.04
N SER A 268 -4.62 -5.58 -17.18
CA SER A 268 -3.49 -6.25 -17.84
C SER A 268 -3.39 -5.84 -19.30
N LYS A 269 -2.17 -5.54 -19.75
CA LYS A 269 -1.87 -4.97 -21.07
C LYS A 269 -0.49 -5.41 -21.58
N ASP A 270 -0.32 -5.45 -22.90
CA ASP A 270 0.90 -5.70 -23.66
C ASP A 270 1.61 -7.01 -23.23
N GLY A 271 0.83 -8.04 -22.90
CA GLY A 271 1.33 -9.32 -22.40
C GLY A 271 1.65 -9.33 -20.91
N GLY A 272 1.22 -8.31 -20.16
CA GLY A 272 1.33 -8.25 -18.72
C GLY A 272 0.52 -9.35 -18.03
N ILE A 273 1.04 -9.84 -16.91
CA ILE A 273 0.42 -10.88 -16.10
C ILE A 273 0.00 -10.26 -14.77
N SER A 274 -1.29 -10.31 -14.47
CA SER A 274 -1.82 -9.95 -13.16
C SER A 274 -2.48 -11.17 -12.52
N THR A 275 -2.05 -11.50 -11.30
CA THR A 275 -2.72 -12.50 -10.47
C THR A 275 -3.27 -11.80 -9.24
N PHE A 276 -4.57 -11.93 -8.99
CA PHE A 276 -5.15 -11.55 -7.72
C PHE A 276 -5.36 -12.77 -6.84
N ARG A 277 -4.85 -12.72 -5.61
CA ARG A 277 -5.00 -13.78 -4.61
C ARG A 277 -5.72 -13.29 -3.37
N SER A 278 -6.81 -13.95 -3.02
CA SER A 278 -7.50 -13.73 -1.74
C SER A 278 -7.30 -14.93 -0.82
N SER A 279 -7.10 -14.67 0.47
CA SER A 279 -7.10 -15.71 1.51
C SER A 279 -8.02 -15.31 2.64
N VAL A 280 -9.14 -16.01 2.79
CA VAL A 280 -10.10 -15.82 3.87
C VAL A 280 -10.06 -17.03 4.79
N VAL A 281 -9.55 -16.84 6.01
CA VAL A 281 -9.53 -17.88 7.05
C VAL A 281 -10.51 -17.48 8.14
N VAL A 282 -11.47 -18.35 8.44
CA VAL A 282 -12.40 -18.16 9.55
C VAL A 282 -12.21 -19.28 10.56
N ASN A 283 -11.69 -18.93 11.74
CA ASN A 283 -11.40 -19.90 12.79
C ASN A 283 -12.68 -20.46 13.43
N LYS A 284 -12.56 -21.61 14.11
CA LYS A 284 -13.69 -22.32 14.74
C LYS A 284 -14.48 -21.44 15.71
N GLN A 285 -13.79 -20.60 16.47
CA GLN A 285 -14.36 -19.69 17.47
C GLN A 285 -14.95 -18.39 16.91
N ALA A 286 -14.73 -18.09 15.62
CA ALA A 286 -15.17 -16.85 14.99
C ALA A 286 -16.64 -16.91 14.57
N GLU A 287 -17.53 -17.09 15.55
CA GLU A 287 -18.97 -17.11 15.31
C GLU A 287 -19.47 -15.76 14.80
N ASN A 288 -20.46 -15.78 13.91
CA ASN A 288 -21.04 -14.60 13.24
C ASN A 288 -20.04 -13.79 12.41
N ALA A 289 -18.89 -14.38 12.04
CA ALA A 289 -17.96 -13.74 11.12
C ALA A 289 -18.61 -13.51 9.75
N LYS A 290 -18.34 -12.35 9.15
CA LYS A 290 -18.83 -11.98 7.82
C LYS A 290 -17.65 -11.64 6.91
N ALA A 291 -17.62 -12.21 5.71
CA ALA A 291 -16.61 -11.87 4.72
C ALA A 291 -17.24 -11.74 3.33
N ALA A 292 -16.87 -10.71 2.59
CA ALA A 292 -17.21 -10.56 1.18
C ALA A 292 -15.97 -10.19 0.39
N VAL A 293 -15.79 -10.85 -0.76
CA VAL A 293 -14.69 -10.62 -1.68
C VAL A 293 -15.26 -10.35 -3.06
N SER A 294 -14.92 -9.21 -3.65
CA SER A 294 -15.29 -8.81 -5.00
C SER A 294 -14.04 -8.50 -5.81
N CYS A 295 -13.84 -9.24 -6.89
CA CYS A 295 -12.68 -9.09 -7.76
C CYS A 295 -13.13 -8.77 -9.19
N GLN A 296 -12.56 -7.74 -9.78
CA GLN A 296 -12.81 -7.39 -11.18
C GLN A 296 -11.49 -7.27 -11.94
N SER A 297 -11.42 -7.88 -13.11
CA SER A 297 -10.24 -7.81 -13.97
C SER A 297 -10.60 -7.35 -15.37
N LEU A 298 -9.80 -6.45 -15.91
CA LEU A 298 -9.95 -5.89 -17.24
C LEU A 298 -8.70 -6.18 -18.08
N MET A 299 -8.84 -7.03 -19.10
CA MET A 299 -7.78 -7.30 -20.08
C MET A 299 -7.92 -6.34 -21.26
N LEU A 300 -6.82 -5.71 -21.66
CA LEU A 300 -6.80 -4.70 -22.72
C LEU A 300 -6.39 -5.25 -24.10
N ASP A 301 -5.96 -6.51 -24.15
CA ASP A 301 -5.56 -7.23 -25.37
C ASP A 301 -5.75 -8.74 -25.19
N SER A 302 -5.41 -9.51 -26.22
CA SER A 302 -5.56 -10.97 -26.29
C SER A 302 -4.32 -11.76 -25.83
N ILE A 303 -3.23 -11.08 -25.48
CA ILE A 303 -1.95 -11.71 -25.10
C ILE A 303 -1.67 -11.61 -23.59
N SER A 304 -2.33 -10.70 -22.91
CA SER A 304 -2.25 -10.48 -21.47
C SER A 304 -3.00 -11.56 -20.71
N ARG A 305 -2.65 -11.72 -19.42
CA ARG A 305 -3.23 -12.74 -18.55
C ARG A 305 -3.71 -12.13 -17.25
N SER A 306 -4.93 -12.46 -16.86
CA SER A 306 -5.47 -12.18 -15.53
C SER A 306 -5.94 -13.46 -14.87
N ASP A 307 -5.41 -13.76 -13.68
CA ASP A 307 -5.84 -14.88 -12.85
C ASP A 307 -6.48 -14.37 -11.55
N THR A 308 -7.52 -15.05 -11.07
CA THR A 308 -8.07 -14.84 -9.72
C THR A 308 -8.05 -16.15 -8.96
N ILE A 309 -7.31 -16.18 -7.85
CA ILE A 309 -7.04 -17.39 -7.08
C ILE A 309 -7.54 -17.21 -5.64
N PRO A 310 -8.80 -17.60 -5.35
CA PRO A 310 -9.32 -17.57 -3.98
C PRO A 310 -8.84 -18.78 -3.16
N ALA A 311 -8.52 -18.51 -1.89
CA ALA A 311 -8.32 -19.53 -0.87
C ALA A 311 -9.26 -19.25 0.31
N MET A 312 -10.16 -20.19 0.61
CA MET A 312 -11.12 -20.06 1.71
C MET A 312 -11.00 -21.25 2.66
N ASP A 313 -10.69 -21.00 3.93
CA ASP A 313 -10.64 -22.00 5.01
C ASP A 313 -11.64 -21.60 6.11
N ILE A 314 -12.86 -22.12 6.01
CA ILE A 314 -13.99 -21.74 6.88
C ILE A 314 -14.27 -22.87 7.86
N ARG A 315 -13.89 -22.67 9.12
CA ARG A 315 -13.91 -23.72 10.15
C ARG A 315 -15.09 -23.64 11.11
N THR A 316 -16.09 -22.80 10.81
CA THR A 316 -17.31 -22.67 11.61
C THR A 316 -18.54 -22.57 10.70
N ARG A 317 -19.66 -23.14 11.16
CA ARG A 317 -20.95 -23.08 10.43
C ARG A 317 -21.69 -21.76 10.62
N LYS A 318 -21.25 -20.94 11.57
CA LYS A 318 -21.89 -19.66 11.94
C LYS A 318 -21.25 -18.46 11.23
N ALA A 319 -20.56 -18.68 10.11
CA ALA A 319 -19.97 -17.61 9.32
C ALA A 319 -20.75 -17.41 8.02
N ASN A 320 -20.79 -16.17 7.54
CA ASN A 320 -21.33 -15.83 6.23
C ASN A 320 -20.20 -15.32 5.34
N VAL A 321 -19.88 -16.06 4.29
CA VAL A 321 -18.74 -15.77 3.41
C VAL A 321 -19.22 -15.81 1.96
N GLY A 322 -18.98 -14.72 1.23
CA GLY A 322 -19.24 -14.60 -0.19
C GLY A 322 -17.97 -14.25 -0.97
N HIS A 323 -17.85 -14.80 -2.17
CA HIS A 323 -16.77 -14.46 -3.09
C HIS A 323 -17.33 -14.37 -4.51
N GLU A 324 -17.07 -13.25 -5.18
CA GLU A 324 -17.36 -13.05 -6.59
C GLU A 324 -16.08 -12.61 -7.34
N ALA A 325 -15.99 -13.03 -8.60
CA ALA A 325 -14.92 -12.61 -9.50
C ALA A 325 -15.47 -12.45 -10.91
N GLN A 326 -15.10 -11.36 -11.57
CA GLN A 326 -15.44 -11.08 -12.95
C GLN A 326 -14.16 -10.75 -13.72
N ILE A 327 -13.88 -11.51 -14.78
CA ILE A 327 -12.76 -11.24 -15.70
C ILE A 327 -13.37 -10.93 -17.06
N GLY A 328 -13.03 -9.78 -17.63
CA GLY A 328 -13.53 -9.35 -18.93
C GLY A 328 -12.45 -8.68 -19.75
N SER A 329 -12.66 -8.64 -21.06
CA SER A 329 -11.91 -7.78 -21.97
C SER A 329 -12.56 -6.40 -22.03
N ILE A 330 -11.78 -5.39 -22.40
CA ILE A 330 -12.33 -4.09 -22.77
C ILE A 330 -13.33 -4.23 -23.93
N SER A 331 -14.43 -3.50 -23.87
CA SER A 331 -15.49 -3.56 -24.89
C SER A 331 -15.13 -2.72 -26.10
N ASP A 332 -14.94 -3.38 -27.26
CA ASP A 332 -14.70 -2.69 -28.53
C ASP A 332 -15.89 -1.81 -28.94
N GLU A 333 -17.12 -2.19 -28.57
CA GLU A 333 -18.31 -1.37 -28.81
C GLU A 333 -18.27 -0.08 -27.99
N ALA A 334 -17.87 -0.16 -26.71
CA ALA A 334 -17.74 1.03 -25.87
C ALA A 334 -16.62 1.95 -26.38
N VAL A 335 -15.50 1.38 -26.84
CA VAL A 335 -14.40 2.13 -27.47
C VAL A 335 -14.88 2.81 -28.75
N PHE A 336 -15.52 2.07 -29.65
CA PHE A 336 -16.09 2.60 -30.90
C PHE A 336 -17.12 3.70 -30.64
N TYR A 337 -17.98 3.53 -29.63
CA TYR A 337 -18.96 4.54 -29.24
C TYR A 337 -18.28 5.85 -28.82
N LEU A 338 -17.27 5.80 -27.95
CA LEU A 338 -16.52 6.98 -27.52
C LEU A 338 -15.76 7.64 -28.68
N MET A 339 -15.16 6.84 -29.58
CA MET A 339 -14.52 7.34 -30.79
C MET A 339 -15.51 8.05 -31.73
N SER A 340 -16.74 7.54 -31.84
CA SER A 340 -17.80 8.21 -32.61
C SER A 340 -18.21 9.58 -32.04
N ARG A 341 -17.84 9.87 -30.79
CA ARG A 341 -18.01 11.19 -30.15
C ARG A 341 -16.80 12.10 -30.28
N GLY A 342 -15.81 11.72 -31.10
CA GLY A 342 -14.63 12.53 -31.43
C GLY A 342 -13.40 12.25 -30.55
N MET A 343 -13.45 11.23 -29.69
CA MET A 343 -12.27 10.81 -28.94
C MET A 343 -11.31 10.02 -29.84
N THR A 344 -10.00 10.14 -29.59
CA THR A 344 -9.05 9.17 -30.15
C THR A 344 -9.27 7.80 -29.52
N GLU A 345 -8.83 6.72 -30.16
CA GLU A 345 -8.92 5.38 -29.56
C GLU A 345 -8.16 5.31 -28.23
N GLU A 346 -6.97 5.93 -28.16
CA GLU A 346 -6.18 6.00 -26.92
C GLU A 346 -6.94 6.70 -25.79
N ASP A 347 -7.55 7.85 -26.05
CA ASP A 347 -8.34 8.59 -25.06
C ASP A 347 -9.61 7.83 -24.66
N ALA A 348 -10.26 7.15 -25.60
CA ALA A 348 -11.45 6.34 -25.34
C ALA A 348 -11.13 5.17 -24.40
N ARG A 349 -10.06 4.42 -24.69
CA ARG A 349 -9.59 3.32 -23.83
C ARG A 349 -9.17 3.85 -22.46
N ALA A 350 -8.41 4.94 -22.40
CA ALA A 350 -8.00 5.55 -21.13
C ALA A 350 -9.21 6.00 -20.30
N CYS A 351 -10.26 6.53 -20.91
CA CYS A 351 -11.52 6.92 -20.24
C CYS A 351 -12.22 5.72 -19.60
N ILE A 352 -12.36 4.61 -20.33
CA ILE A 352 -12.96 3.36 -19.81
C ILE A 352 -12.13 2.83 -18.64
N VAL A 353 -10.80 2.80 -18.78
CA VAL A 353 -9.90 2.30 -17.73
C VAL A 353 -9.91 3.20 -16.49
N SER A 354 -9.94 4.53 -16.65
CA SER A 354 -10.09 5.47 -15.52
C SER A 354 -11.43 5.27 -14.81
N GLY A 355 -12.53 5.10 -15.55
CA GLY A 355 -13.85 4.80 -14.98
C GLY A 355 -13.86 3.45 -14.24
N PHE A 356 -13.14 2.45 -14.76
CA PHE A 356 -12.95 1.18 -14.08
C PHE A 356 -12.21 1.39 -12.75
N ALA A 357 -11.15 2.19 -12.72
CA ALA A 357 -10.33 2.49 -11.54
C ALA A 357 -10.97 3.43 -10.50
N ASP A 358 -12.11 4.05 -10.80
CA ASP A 358 -12.71 5.15 -10.03
C ASP A 358 -12.96 4.82 -8.55
N ASN A 359 -13.42 3.60 -8.25
CA ASN A 359 -13.66 3.15 -6.87
C ASN A 359 -12.39 3.17 -6.02
N VAL A 360 -11.21 3.03 -6.62
CA VAL A 360 -9.94 3.11 -5.88
C VAL A 360 -9.44 4.55 -5.84
N SER A 361 -9.61 5.29 -6.94
CA SER A 361 -9.27 6.73 -6.99
C SER A 361 -9.94 7.53 -5.89
N LYS A 362 -11.22 7.26 -5.62
CA LYS A 362 -12.02 7.95 -4.59
C LYS A 362 -11.56 7.68 -3.16
N GLU A 363 -10.84 6.57 -2.95
CA GLU A 363 -10.29 6.19 -1.66
C GLU A 363 -8.89 6.79 -1.41
N LEU A 364 -8.38 7.61 -2.32
CA LEU A 364 -7.10 8.27 -2.20
C LEU A 364 -7.30 9.78 -2.02
N PRO A 365 -6.40 10.47 -1.30
CA PRO A 365 -6.37 11.93 -1.32
C PRO A 365 -6.28 12.46 -2.74
N LEU A 366 -6.81 13.66 -2.97
CA LEU A 366 -7.00 14.22 -4.32
C LEU A 366 -5.71 14.23 -5.14
N GLU A 367 -4.59 14.58 -4.54
CA GLU A 367 -3.29 14.67 -5.20
C GLU A 367 -2.84 13.31 -5.74
N TYR A 368 -3.07 12.25 -4.97
CA TYR A 368 -2.76 10.88 -5.32
C TYR A 368 -3.74 10.27 -6.32
N ALA A 369 -5.02 10.61 -6.21
CA ALA A 369 -6.02 10.23 -7.20
C ALA A 369 -5.68 10.81 -8.58
N ILE A 370 -5.17 12.06 -8.63
CA ILE A 370 -4.69 12.70 -9.86
C ILE A 370 -3.44 11.98 -10.37
N GLU A 371 -2.46 11.70 -9.51
CA GLU A 371 -1.25 10.97 -9.89
C GLU A 371 -1.57 9.60 -10.48
N MET A 372 -2.44 8.81 -9.82
CA MET A 372 -2.87 7.50 -10.29
C MET A 372 -3.53 7.58 -11.69
N ASN A 373 -4.43 8.55 -11.89
CA ASN A 373 -5.06 8.76 -13.19
C ASN A 373 -4.06 9.16 -14.28
N ASN A 374 -3.04 9.96 -13.93
CA ASN A 374 -1.95 10.28 -14.84
C ASN A 374 -1.10 9.06 -15.18
N LEU A 375 -0.80 8.19 -14.21
CA LEU A 375 -0.07 6.94 -14.43
C LEU A 375 -0.84 5.99 -15.36
N ILE A 376 -2.14 5.83 -15.15
CA ILE A 376 -3.02 5.06 -16.04
C ILE A 376 -2.93 5.61 -17.47
N ARG A 377 -3.08 6.94 -17.65
CA ARG A 377 -2.98 7.57 -18.97
C ARG A 377 -1.60 7.38 -19.61
N LEU A 378 -0.53 7.41 -18.82
CA LEU A 378 0.83 7.20 -19.32
C LEU A 378 1.06 5.77 -19.81
N GLU A 379 0.60 4.75 -19.08
CA GLU A 379 0.67 3.35 -19.53
C GLU A 379 -0.26 3.06 -20.73
N MET A 380 -1.26 3.92 -20.95
CA MET A 380 -2.10 3.88 -22.15
C MET A 380 -1.49 4.59 -23.37
N LYS A 381 -0.46 5.43 -23.23
CA LYS A 381 0.20 6.06 -24.38
C LYS A 381 1.18 5.10 -25.06
N GLY A 382 1.11 4.99 -26.38
CA GLY A 382 1.95 4.06 -27.15
C GLY A 382 1.36 2.65 -27.23
N SER A 383 0.06 2.50 -27.01
CA SER A 383 -0.71 1.24 -27.14
C SER A 383 -1.03 0.87 -28.59
N ILE A 384 -0.45 1.58 -29.56
CA ILE A 384 -0.70 1.40 -30.98
C ILE A 384 0.47 0.62 -31.57
N GLY A 385 0.24 -0.68 -31.82
CA GLY A 385 1.03 -1.52 -32.73
C GLY A 385 2.21 -2.26 -32.11
#